data_AF-A0AAN9S065-F1
#
_entry.id   AF-A0AAN9S065-F1
#
_cell.length_a   1.000
_cell.length_b   1.000
_cell.length_c   1.000
_cell.angle_alpha   90.00
_cell.angle_beta   90.00
_cell.angle_gamma   90.00
#
_symmetry.space_group_name_H-M   'P 1'
#
loop_
_entity.id
_entity.type
_entity.pdbx_description
1 polymer ?
#
loop_
_entity_poly.entity_id
_entity_poly.type
_entity_poly.pdbx_seq_one_letter_code
_entity_poly.pdbx_strand_id
1 'polypeptide(L)'
;MLVFVVMALMVCSVSDSSRLLNDPESQHRRNLLGNGLGATPPMGWNSWNHFHFGINETMIQETADALVSTGLSKLGYTYANIDDGWGEMTRDDNGNLVPHRTKFPSGIKALADYVHGKGLKLGIYSDAGYFTCGTKMAGSLGHEEQDAKTFASWGVDYLKYDNCHNDGTKPVDRYPVMTRALMKAGRPIYFSLCEGGDMHPALWGYQVGNSWRTTDDIRDRWESMISKADINEVYANYARPGGWNDPDMLEVGNGGMTKNEYVVHFSLWAISKAPLIIGCDVRNMTEDTKEILSNAEVIAVNQDPLGIQGKKVRNGNLEVWAGPLSGYSVAVVLLNKYSYRRAPVTALWEDIGLDPSTVVQARDLWEHKTLERQFVGSLTATLEPHSCKMYVLKPVA
;
A
#
# COMPACT_ATOMS: atom_id res chain seq x y z
N MET A 1 -8.29 -76.51 -36.17
CA MET A 1 -9.17 -76.05 -35.08
C MET A 1 -8.30 -75.45 -33.99
N LEU A 2 -8.15 -74.11 -33.98
CA LEU A 2 -7.43 -73.36 -32.95
C LEU A 2 -8.39 -73.09 -31.78
N VAL A 3 -7.93 -73.34 -30.56
CA VAL A 3 -8.61 -72.96 -29.31
C VAL A 3 -7.95 -71.70 -28.77
N PHE A 4 -8.74 -70.65 -28.57
CA PHE A 4 -8.34 -69.36 -27.99
C PHE A 4 -8.23 -69.46 -26.46
N VAL A 5 -7.12 -68.96 -25.91
CA VAL A 5 -7.00 -68.60 -24.49
C VAL A 5 -6.94 -67.07 -24.44
N VAL A 6 -7.95 -66.46 -23.79
CA VAL A 6 -8.01 -65.02 -23.56
C VAL A 6 -7.40 -64.72 -22.20
N MET A 7 -6.29 -63.97 -22.19
CA MET A 7 -5.68 -63.42 -20.98
C MET A 7 -6.06 -61.93 -20.90
N ALA A 8 -6.81 -61.54 -19.88
CA ALA A 8 -7.22 -60.16 -19.66
C ALA A 8 -6.08 -59.39 -18.97
N LEU A 9 -5.55 -58.36 -19.65
CA LEU A 9 -4.63 -57.38 -19.07
C LEU A 9 -5.42 -56.15 -18.61
N MET A 10 -5.36 -55.90 -17.30
CA MET A 10 -5.92 -54.71 -16.65
C MET A 10 -5.00 -53.53 -16.95
N VAL A 11 -5.50 -52.52 -17.66
CA VAL A 11 -4.78 -51.25 -17.88
C VAL A 11 -5.30 -50.24 -16.86
N CYS A 12 -4.50 -49.95 -15.84
CA CYS A 12 -4.74 -48.82 -14.94
C CYS A 12 -4.35 -47.52 -15.67
N SER A 13 -5.33 -46.70 -16.02
CA SER A 13 -5.10 -45.33 -16.46
C SER A 13 -4.76 -44.46 -15.25
N VAL A 14 -3.51 -44.00 -15.15
CA VAL A 14 -3.13 -42.95 -14.21
C VAL A 14 -3.62 -41.63 -14.78
N SER A 15 -4.65 -41.03 -14.16
CA SER A 15 -5.09 -39.68 -14.50
C SER A 15 -4.02 -38.68 -14.07
N ASP A 16 -3.58 -37.86 -15.02
CA ASP A 16 -2.51 -36.87 -14.89
C ASP A 16 -2.97 -35.68 -14.04
N SER A 17 -2.82 -35.78 -12.72
CA SER A 17 -3.19 -34.75 -11.73
C SER A 17 -2.24 -33.54 -11.72
N SER A 18 -1.23 -33.52 -12.59
CA SER A 18 -0.14 -32.52 -12.56
C SER A 18 -0.49 -31.19 -13.23
N ARG A 19 -1.54 -31.14 -14.06
CA ARG A 19 -1.91 -29.93 -14.83
C ARG A 19 -2.80 -28.92 -14.10
N LEU A 20 -3.30 -29.23 -12.91
CA LEU A 20 -4.21 -28.35 -12.16
C LEU A 20 -3.50 -27.36 -11.21
N LEU A 21 -2.17 -27.40 -11.09
CA LEU A 21 -1.44 -26.57 -10.12
C LEU A 21 -0.92 -25.23 -10.67
N ASN A 22 -1.03 -24.98 -11.98
CA ASN A 22 -0.45 -23.78 -12.62
C ASN A 22 -1.49 -22.89 -13.35
N ASP A 23 -2.77 -23.02 -13.02
CA ASP A 23 -3.79 -22.10 -13.52
C ASP A 23 -3.93 -20.88 -12.57
N PRO A 24 -3.64 -19.64 -13.02
CA PRO A 24 -3.85 -18.42 -12.23
C PRO A 24 -5.29 -18.26 -11.72
N GLU A 25 -6.29 -18.78 -12.45
CA GLU A 25 -7.68 -18.78 -12.00
C GLU A 25 -7.91 -19.73 -10.82
N SER A 26 -7.12 -20.81 -10.70
CA SER A 26 -7.25 -21.77 -9.60
C SER A 26 -6.68 -21.25 -8.28
N GLN A 27 -5.69 -20.34 -8.31
CA GLN A 27 -5.20 -19.63 -7.12
C GLN A 27 -6.21 -18.57 -6.63
N HIS A 28 -6.99 -17.96 -7.53
CA HIS A 28 -8.07 -17.03 -7.18
C HIS A 28 -9.21 -17.73 -6.40
N ARG A 29 -9.41 -19.04 -6.58
CA ARG A 29 -10.46 -19.79 -5.87
C ARG A 29 -10.19 -20.05 -4.38
N ARG A 30 -9.03 -19.69 -3.84
CA ARG A 30 -8.68 -19.88 -2.41
C ARG A 30 -8.42 -18.59 -1.64
N ASN A 31 -8.71 -17.43 -2.24
CA ASN A 31 -8.62 -16.15 -1.55
C ASN A 31 -10.03 -15.69 -1.13
N LEU A 32 -10.24 -15.38 0.16
CA LEU A 32 -11.56 -14.93 0.65
C LEU A 32 -11.93 -13.59 0.01
N LEU A 33 -10.92 -12.78 -0.33
CA LEU A 33 -11.05 -11.56 -1.10
C LEU A 33 -10.49 -11.74 -2.53
N GLY A 34 -11.37 -12.14 -3.46
CA GLY A 34 -11.12 -12.13 -4.89
C GLY A 34 -11.81 -10.95 -5.59
N ASN A 35 -11.60 -9.72 -5.12
CA ASN A 35 -12.37 -8.55 -5.54
C ASN A 35 -11.84 -7.82 -6.79
N GLY A 36 -10.71 -8.26 -7.36
CA GLY A 36 -10.11 -7.67 -8.56
C GLY A 36 -9.47 -6.30 -8.34
N LEU A 37 -9.31 -5.85 -7.09
CA LEU A 37 -8.68 -4.58 -6.73
C LEU A 37 -7.24 -4.79 -6.27
N GLY A 38 -6.46 -3.71 -6.22
CA GLY A 38 -5.10 -3.74 -5.68
C GLY A 38 -4.09 -4.48 -6.54
N ALA A 39 -4.28 -4.55 -7.87
CA ALA A 39 -3.29 -5.15 -8.78
C ALA A 39 -1.90 -4.50 -8.64
N THR A 40 -1.85 -3.22 -8.30
CA THR A 40 -0.69 -2.47 -7.79
C THR A 40 -1.04 -1.84 -6.44
N PRO A 41 -0.06 -1.38 -5.64
CA PRO A 41 -0.34 -0.69 -4.37
C PRO A 41 -1.26 0.52 -4.58
N PRO A 42 -2.23 0.78 -3.68
CA PRO A 42 -3.14 1.91 -3.84
C PRO A 42 -2.39 3.23 -3.69
N MET A 43 -2.82 4.23 -4.45
CA MET A 43 -2.30 5.60 -4.36
C MET A 43 -3.45 6.56 -4.08
N GLY A 44 -3.23 7.50 -3.16
CA GLY A 44 -4.27 8.43 -2.76
C GLY A 44 -3.80 9.42 -1.71
N TRP A 45 -4.76 9.86 -0.91
CA TRP A 45 -4.59 10.79 0.20
C TRP A 45 -5.48 10.34 1.36
N ASN A 46 -5.06 10.62 2.59
CA ASN A 46 -5.84 10.40 3.80
C ASN A 46 -5.75 11.62 4.72
N SER A 47 -6.86 11.95 5.38
CA SER A 47 -6.98 13.14 6.22
C SER A 47 -6.21 13.12 7.55
N TRP A 48 -5.80 11.95 8.05
CA TRP A 48 -5.42 11.77 9.45
C TRP A 48 -4.14 12.50 9.87
N ASN A 49 -3.03 12.30 9.15
CA ASN A 49 -1.72 12.78 9.60
C ASN A 49 -1.65 14.29 9.79
N HIS A 50 -2.37 15.06 8.95
CA HIS A 50 -2.38 16.52 9.03
C HIS A 50 -3.58 17.09 9.79
N PHE A 51 -4.79 16.55 9.55
CA PHE A 51 -6.03 17.17 10.05
C PHE A 51 -6.56 16.53 11.32
N HIS A 52 -6.18 15.29 11.63
CA HIS A 52 -6.75 14.50 12.73
C HIS A 52 -8.28 14.55 12.69
N PHE A 53 -8.95 15.00 13.76
CA PHE A 53 -10.40 15.16 13.82
C PHE A 53 -10.94 16.44 13.15
N GLY A 54 -10.07 17.34 12.70
CA GLY A 54 -10.39 18.65 12.11
C GLY A 54 -10.96 18.59 10.69
N ILE A 55 -11.67 17.52 10.35
CA ILE A 55 -12.20 17.24 9.02
C ILE A 55 -13.65 17.70 8.87
N ASN A 56 -14.03 18.07 7.65
CA ASN A 56 -15.41 18.35 7.23
C ASN A 56 -15.56 18.18 5.71
N GLU A 57 -16.81 18.14 5.24
CA GLU A 57 -17.17 17.97 3.83
C GLU A 57 -16.44 18.96 2.91
N THR A 58 -16.45 20.26 3.21
CA THR A 58 -15.80 21.28 2.37
C THR A 58 -14.31 21.02 2.23
N MET A 59 -13.62 20.67 3.31
CA MET A 59 -12.20 20.36 3.28
C MET A 59 -11.89 19.14 2.41
N ILE A 60 -12.73 18.09 2.46
CA ILE A 60 -12.55 16.91 1.60
C ILE A 60 -12.81 17.26 0.12
N GLN A 61 -13.80 18.10 -0.17
CA GLN A 61 -14.08 18.58 -1.53
C GLN A 61 -12.91 19.40 -2.09
N GLU A 62 -12.39 20.36 -1.31
CA GLU A 62 -11.23 21.17 -1.69
C GLU A 62 -9.97 20.31 -1.88
N THR A 63 -9.79 19.29 -1.04
CA THR A 63 -8.70 18.32 -1.17
C THR A 63 -8.82 17.52 -2.46
N ALA A 64 -10.03 17.05 -2.81
CA ALA A 64 -10.30 16.38 -4.07
C ALA A 64 -9.99 17.31 -5.27
N ASP A 65 -10.37 18.59 -5.18
CA ASP A 65 -10.04 19.60 -6.19
C ASP A 65 -8.53 19.84 -6.31
N ALA A 66 -7.81 19.83 -5.18
CA ALA A 66 -6.35 19.96 -5.15
C ALA A 66 -5.65 18.74 -5.77
N LEU A 67 -6.09 17.50 -5.50
CA LEU A 67 -5.56 16.30 -6.15
C LEU A 67 -5.68 16.37 -7.68
N VAL A 68 -6.75 16.98 -8.20
CA VAL A 68 -6.91 17.20 -9.64
C VAL A 68 -6.06 18.36 -10.15
N SER A 69 -6.17 19.53 -9.54
CA SER A 69 -5.54 20.77 -10.04
C SER A 69 -4.01 20.75 -9.93
N THR A 70 -3.45 20.05 -8.95
CA THR A 70 -2.00 19.87 -8.81
C THR A 70 -1.43 18.84 -9.78
N GLY A 71 -2.28 18.01 -10.40
CA GLY A 71 -1.90 16.94 -11.31
C GLY A 71 -1.61 15.59 -10.64
N LEU A 72 -1.64 15.51 -9.31
CA LEU A 72 -1.38 14.26 -8.56
C LEU A 72 -2.31 13.11 -8.97
N SER A 73 -3.59 13.38 -9.18
CA SER A 73 -4.54 12.37 -9.67
C SER A 73 -4.13 11.72 -10.99
N LYS A 74 -3.51 12.48 -11.90
CA LYS A 74 -2.99 11.95 -13.19
C LYS A 74 -1.77 11.04 -13.00
N LEU A 75 -1.08 11.16 -11.87
CA LEU A 75 0.04 10.30 -11.48
C LEU A 75 -0.42 9.04 -10.73
N GLY A 76 -1.71 8.93 -10.41
CA GLY A 76 -2.31 7.74 -9.80
C GLY A 76 -2.95 7.97 -8.43
N TYR A 77 -2.72 9.11 -7.78
CA TYR A 77 -3.32 9.44 -6.47
C TYR A 77 -4.82 9.68 -6.60
N THR A 78 -5.59 8.60 -6.57
CA THR A 78 -7.01 8.59 -6.97
C THR A 78 -7.97 8.36 -5.81
N TYR A 79 -7.50 7.78 -4.69
CA TYR A 79 -8.32 7.64 -3.49
C TYR A 79 -8.25 8.90 -2.62
N ALA A 80 -9.39 9.51 -2.33
CA ALA A 80 -9.55 10.55 -1.30
C ALA A 80 -10.18 9.92 -0.06
N ASN A 81 -9.35 9.49 0.89
CA ASN A 81 -9.79 8.72 2.05
C ASN A 81 -10.11 9.66 3.23
N ILE A 82 -11.32 9.52 3.76
CA ILE A 82 -11.75 10.18 5.00
C ILE A 82 -11.39 9.26 6.17
N ASP A 83 -10.68 9.79 7.15
CA ASP A 83 -10.31 9.07 8.38
C ASP A 83 -11.28 9.35 9.54
N ASP A 84 -10.90 9.01 10.77
CA ASP A 84 -11.77 9.06 11.95
C ASP A 84 -12.43 10.44 12.21
N GLY A 85 -13.61 10.43 12.82
CA GLY A 85 -14.37 11.62 13.21
C GLY A 85 -15.34 12.14 12.15
N TRP A 86 -15.68 11.33 11.14
CA TRP A 86 -16.67 11.65 10.11
C TRP A 86 -18.11 11.31 10.50
N GLY A 87 -18.32 10.35 11.41
CA GLY A 87 -19.63 9.88 11.85
C GLY A 87 -20.09 10.47 13.19
N GLU A 88 -21.35 10.21 13.53
CA GLU A 88 -21.90 10.42 14.88
C GLU A 88 -21.53 9.25 15.82
N MET A 89 -21.52 9.52 17.13
CA MET A 89 -21.36 8.46 18.15
C MET A 89 -22.55 7.50 18.20
N THR A 90 -23.75 7.99 17.89
CA THR A 90 -24.97 7.19 17.96
C THR A 90 -25.44 6.85 16.56
N ARG A 91 -25.71 5.57 16.33
CA ARG A 91 -26.39 5.07 15.13
C ARG A 91 -27.83 5.60 15.07
N ASP A 92 -28.44 5.57 13.89
CA ASP A 92 -29.87 5.89 13.76
C ASP A 92 -30.76 4.79 14.37
N ASP A 93 -32.08 5.02 14.39
CA ASP A 93 -33.06 4.07 14.94
C ASP A 93 -33.08 2.71 14.22
N ASN A 94 -32.53 2.63 13.01
CA ASN A 94 -32.40 1.40 12.24
C ASN A 94 -31.01 0.74 12.45
N GLY A 95 -30.14 1.33 13.26
CA GLY A 95 -28.79 0.85 13.53
C GLY A 95 -27.74 1.25 12.49
N ASN A 96 -28.04 2.17 11.56
CA ASN A 96 -27.06 2.60 10.56
C ASN A 96 -26.09 3.64 11.14
N LEU A 97 -24.86 3.64 10.62
CA LEU A 97 -23.93 4.75 10.83
C LEU A 97 -24.51 6.04 10.26
N VAL A 98 -24.34 7.14 10.99
CA VAL A 98 -24.85 8.46 10.62
C VAL A 98 -23.67 9.40 10.38
N PRO A 99 -23.55 10.03 9.19
CA PRO A 99 -22.55 11.07 8.98
C PRO A 99 -22.75 12.24 9.95
N HIS A 100 -21.66 12.81 10.46
CA HIS A 100 -21.71 13.88 11.44
C HIS A 100 -22.48 15.08 10.88
N ARG A 101 -23.58 15.48 11.53
CA ARG A 101 -24.60 16.38 10.94
C ARG A 101 -24.08 17.77 10.59
N THR A 102 -23.13 18.29 11.36
CA THR A 102 -22.52 19.61 11.11
C THR A 102 -21.28 19.56 10.22
N LYS A 103 -20.47 18.50 10.28
CA LYS A 103 -19.25 18.37 9.49
C LYS A 103 -19.52 17.85 8.08
N PHE A 104 -20.52 16.97 7.92
CA PHE A 104 -20.91 16.35 6.66
C PHE A 104 -22.43 16.52 6.43
N PRO A 105 -22.94 17.77 6.36
CA PRO A 105 -24.37 18.05 6.32
C PRO A 105 -25.08 17.47 5.09
N SER A 106 -24.36 17.31 3.97
CA SER A 106 -24.93 16.69 2.74
C SER A 106 -24.90 15.16 2.77
N GLY A 107 -24.24 14.55 3.76
CA GLY A 107 -24.03 13.11 3.87
C GLY A 107 -22.93 12.57 2.96
N ILE A 108 -22.46 11.36 3.27
CA ILE A 108 -21.32 10.75 2.58
C ILE A 108 -21.62 10.40 1.12
N LYS A 109 -22.87 10.07 0.78
CA LYS A 109 -23.25 9.80 -0.62
C LYS A 109 -23.03 11.03 -1.51
N ALA A 110 -23.49 12.21 -1.09
CA ALA A 110 -23.29 13.44 -1.86
C ALA A 110 -21.81 13.76 -2.03
N LEU A 111 -21.01 13.53 -0.99
CA LEU A 111 -19.56 13.69 -1.05
C LEU A 111 -18.89 12.68 -2.00
N ALA A 112 -19.33 11.42 -1.99
CA ALA A 112 -18.85 10.40 -2.94
C ALA A 112 -19.18 10.79 -4.37
N ASP A 113 -20.41 11.22 -4.64
CA ASP A 113 -20.84 11.69 -5.97
C ASP A 113 -19.98 12.90 -6.43
N TYR A 114 -19.65 13.83 -5.52
CA TYR A 114 -18.73 14.94 -5.82
C TYR A 114 -17.34 14.45 -6.21
N VAL A 115 -16.74 13.57 -5.39
CA VAL A 115 -15.40 13.01 -5.60
C VAL A 115 -15.36 12.19 -6.90
N HIS A 116 -16.38 11.38 -7.18
CA HIS A 116 -16.53 10.64 -8.43
C HIS A 116 -16.66 11.57 -9.63
N GLY A 117 -17.36 12.70 -9.51
CA GLY A 117 -17.46 13.73 -10.54
C GLY A 117 -16.12 14.36 -10.93
N LYS A 118 -15.10 14.22 -10.08
CA LYS A 118 -13.70 14.64 -10.34
C LYS A 118 -12.84 13.53 -10.94
N GLY A 119 -13.40 12.34 -11.17
CA GLY A 119 -12.67 11.15 -11.62
C GLY A 119 -11.85 10.47 -10.51
N LEU A 120 -12.12 10.80 -9.25
CA LEU A 120 -11.48 10.21 -8.07
C LEU A 120 -12.39 9.14 -7.44
N LYS A 121 -11.88 8.49 -6.40
CA LYS A 121 -12.55 7.48 -5.59
C LYS A 121 -12.62 7.93 -4.14
N LEU A 122 -13.73 7.65 -3.45
CA LEU A 122 -13.90 8.03 -2.04
C LEU A 122 -13.60 6.86 -1.12
N GLY A 123 -12.70 7.07 -0.16
CA GLY A 123 -12.49 6.13 0.94
C GLY A 123 -13.13 6.59 2.24
N ILE A 124 -13.44 5.63 3.09
CA ILE A 124 -13.99 5.85 4.43
C ILE A 124 -13.22 5.02 5.46
N TYR A 125 -13.46 5.34 6.72
CA TYR A 125 -12.85 4.69 7.87
C TYR A 125 -13.92 4.08 8.80
N SER A 126 -13.62 2.92 9.36
CA SER A 126 -14.33 2.36 10.51
C SER A 126 -13.37 1.50 11.33
N ASP A 127 -13.87 0.83 12.36
CA ASP A 127 -13.11 0.02 13.30
C ASP A 127 -13.74 -1.36 13.47
N ALA A 128 -12.90 -2.40 13.55
CA ALA A 128 -13.27 -3.75 14.00
C ALA A 128 -13.54 -3.81 15.53
N GLY A 129 -14.18 -2.78 16.08
CA GLY A 129 -14.49 -2.59 17.49
C GLY A 129 -15.83 -1.86 17.68
N TYR A 130 -16.21 -1.62 18.93
CA TYR A 130 -17.47 -0.94 19.26
C TYR A 130 -17.44 0.57 18.96
N PHE A 131 -16.26 1.18 19.05
CA PHE A 131 -16.00 2.59 18.75
C PHE A 131 -14.72 2.68 17.95
N THR A 132 -14.56 3.76 17.18
CA THR A 132 -13.28 4.07 16.56
C THR A 132 -12.23 4.45 17.58
N CYS A 133 -10.94 4.37 17.22
CA CYS A 133 -9.82 4.71 18.11
C CYS A 133 -9.94 6.09 18.77
N GLY A 134 -10.49 7.08 18.07
CA GLY A 134 -10.73 8.41 18.60
C GLY A 134 -11.91 8.53 19.56
N THR A 135 -12.74 7.49 19.69
CA THR A 135 -14.02 7.47 20.42
C THR A 135 -14.95 8.62 20.01
N LYS A 136 -14.93 8.98 18.72
CA LYS A 136 -15.74 10.06 18.14
C LYS A 136 -16.92 9.56 17.32
N MET A 137 -16.91 8.30 16.93
CA MET A 137 -18.01 7.65 16.23
C MET A 137 -18.10 6.16 16.59
N ALA A 138 -19.23 5.54 16.27
CA ALA A 138 -19.40 4.10 16.41
C ALA A 138 -18.46 3.32 15.49
N GLY A 139 -17.92 2.20 15.96
CA GLY A 139 -17.24 1.20 15.15
C GLY A 139 -18.23 0.19 14.56
N SER A 140 -17.72 -0.80 13.82
CA SER A 140 -18.53 -1.73 13.03
C SER A 140 -18.59 -3.15 13.60
N LEU A 141 -17.99 -3.43 14.77
CA LEU A 141 -18.06 -4.76 15.37
C LEU A 141 -19.52 -5.16 15.66
N GLY A 142 -19.95 -6.28 15.07
CA GLY A 142 -21.33 -6.78 15.16
C GLY A 142 -22.33 -6.11 14.19
N HIS A 143 -21.89 -5.11 13.42
CA HIS A 143 -22.69 -4.39 12.42
C HIS A 143 -22.13 -4.52 11.00
N GLU A 144 -21.19 -5.44 10.76
CA GLU A 144 -20.37 -5.47 9.56
C GLU A 144 -21.20 -5.59 8.27
N GLU A 145 -22.22 -6.45 8.24
CA GLU A 145 -23.08 -6.61 7.06
C GLU A 145 -23.92 -5.35 6.77
N GLN A 146 -24.41 -4.68 7.82
CA GLN A 146 -25.19 -3.46 7.70
C GLN A 146 -24.31 -2.29 7.24
N ASP A 147 -23.13 -2.14 7.85
CA ASP A 147 -22.21 -1.05 7.55
C ASP A 147 -21.61 -1.22 6.15
N ALA A 148 -21.23 -2.43 5.74
CA ALA A 148 -20.75 -2.69 4.39
C ALA A 148 -21.80 -2.33 3.32
N LYS A 149 -23.08 -2.67 3.55
CA LYS A 149 -24.19 -2.27 2.67
C LYS A 149 -24.38 -0.75 2.65
N THR A 150 -24.23 -0.10 3.81
CA THR A 150 -24.30 1.36 3.94
C THR A 150 -23.20 2.03 3.11
N PHE A 151 -21.94 1.61 3.27
CA PHE A 151 -20.81 2.10 2.49
C PHE A 151 -21.01 1.90 0.98
N ALA A 152 -21.46 0.71 0.56
CA ALA A 152 -21.77 0.44 -0.84
C ALA A 152 -22.90 1.35 -1.38
N SER A 153 -23.95 1.58 -0.59
CA SER A 153 -25.07 2.46 -0.97
C SER A 153 -24.66 3.93 -1.11
N TRP A 154 -23.67 4.36 -0.33
CA TRP A 154 -23.06 5.68 -0.41
C TRP A 154 -22.04 5.81 -1.55
N GLY A 155 -21.68 4.71 -2.23
CA GLY A 155 -20.70 4.74 -3.31
C GLY A 155 -19.25 4.76 -2.84
N VAL A 156 -18.96 4.36 -1.60
CA VAL A 156 -17.59 4.24 -1.09
C VAL A 156 -16.79 3.23 -1.93
N ASP A 157 -15.51 3.50 -2.14
CA ASP A 157 -14.58 2.70 -2.96
C ASP A 157 -13.46 2.06 -2.14
N TYR A 158 -13.21 2.54 -0.92
CA TYR A 158 -12.12 2.12 -0.06
C TYR A 158 -12.58 2.14 1.40
N LEU A 159 -12.22 1.11 2.17
CA LEU A 159 -12.42 1.05 3.61
C LEU A 159 -11.07 0.82 4.31
N LYS A 160 -10.64 1.79 5.12
CA LYS A 160 -9.65 1.58 6.19
C LYS A 160 -10.40 1.05 7.41
N TYR A 161 -9.95 -0.07 7.95
CA TYR A 161 -10.65 -0.77 9.02
C TYR A 161 -9.72 -1.03 10.19
N ASP A 162 -9.96 -0.36 11.31
CA ASP A 162 -9.08 -0.28 12.47
C ASP A 162 -9.31 -1.42 13.47
N ASN A 163 -8.61 -1.40 14.61
CA ASN A 163 -8.57 -2.49 15.58
C ASN A 163 -8.76 -2.06 17.05
N CYS A 164 -9.21 -0.84 17.32
CA CYS A 164 -9.43 -0.36 18.68
C CYS A 164 -10.75 -0.87 19.28
N HIS A 165 -10.94 -0.68 20.59
CA HIS A 165 -12.21 -0.94 21.30
C HIS A 165 -12.93 -2.26 20.95
N ASN A 166 -12.17 -3.32 20.66
CA ASN A 166 -12.69 -4.65 20.37
C ASN A 166 -13.08 -5.38 21.67
N ASP A 167 -13.74 -6.52 21.53
CA ASP A 167 -14.22 -7.37 22.62
C ASP A 167 -13.19 -8.41 23.11
N GLY A 168 -11.91 -8.23 22.76
CA GLY A 168 -10.83 -9.18 23.04
C GLY A 168 -10.72 -10.31 22.01
N THR A 169 -11.60 -10.37 21.01
CA THR A 169 -11.45 -11.30 19.90
C THR A 169 -10.28 -10.91 19.00
N LYS A 170 -9.65 -11.91 18.37
CA LYS A 170 -8.43 -11.73 17.60
C LYS A 170 -8.71 -11.10 16.23
N PRO A 171 -7.78 -10.32 15.66
CA PRO A 171 -7.94 -9.77 14.32
C PRO A 171 -8.15 -10.86 13.26
N VAL A 172 -7.48 -12.02 13.40
CA VAL A 172 -7.66 -13.18 12.50
C VAL A 172 -9.10 -13.72 12.47
N ASP A 173 -9.91 -13.46 13.51
CA ASP A 173 -11.31 -13.88 13.58
C ASP A 173 -12.25 -12.76 13.11
N ARG A 174 -11.99 -11.50 13.51
CA ARG A 174 -12.85 -10.34 13.22
C ARG A 174 -12.77 -9.87 11.77
N TYR A 175 -11.57 -9.70 11.22
CA TYR A 175 -11.40 -9.10 9.90
C TYR A 175 -12.08 -9.91 8.76
N PRO A 176 -12.03 -11.26 8.77
CA PRO A 176 -12.79 -12.05 7.79
C PRO A 176 -14.31 -11.82 7.81
N VAL A 177 -14.89 -11.37 8.93
CA VAL A 177 -16.33 -11.02 9.01
C VAL A 177 -16.61 -9.82 8.10
N MET A 178 -15.83 -8.74 8.23
CA MET A 178 -15.96 -7.57 7.37
C MET A 178 -15.63 -7.88 5.90
N THR A 179 -14.63 -8.72 5.61
CA THR A 179 -14.36 -9.19 4.23
C THR A 179 -15.61 -9.81 3.59
N ARG A 180 -16.29 -10.73 4.30
CA ARG A 180 -17.51 -11.36 3.78
C ARG A 180 -18.66 -10.36 3.62
N ALA A 181 -18.77 -9.38 4.51
CA ALA A 181 -19.76 -8.33 4.41
C ALA A 181 -19.54 -7.46 3.17
N LEU A 182 -18.30 -7.00 2.92
CA LEU A 182 -17.95 -6.21 1.73
C LEU A 182 -18.21 -6.99 0.44
N MET A 183 -17.84 -8.27 0.38
CA MET A 183 -18.11 -9.13 -0.79
C MET A 183 -19.61 -9.32 -1.07
N LYS A 184 -20.47 -9.20 -0.06
CA LYS A 184 -21.93 -9.28 -0.19
C LYS A 184 -22.61 -7.92 -0.44
N ALA A 185 -21.89 -6.80 -0.28
CA ALA A 185 -22.47 -5.47 -0.34
C ALA A 185 -22.84 -5.02 -1.77
N GLY A 186 -22.41 -5.76 -2.80
CA GLY A 186 -22.78 -5.50 -4.21
C GLY A 186 -21.98 -4.40 -4.90
N ARG A 187 -20.96 -3.84 -4.22
CA ARG A 187 -19.98 -2.89 -4.78
C ARG A 187 -18.57 -3.33 -4.39
N PRO A 188 -17.60 -3.43 -5.33
CA PRO A 188 -16.21 -3.65 -4.97
C PRO A 188 -15.66 -2.47 -4.15
N ILE A 189 -15.15 -2.77 -2.95
CA ILE A 189 -14.53 -1.81 -2.05
C ILE A 189 -13.12 -2.33 -1.74
N TYR A 190 -12.11 -1.48 -1.91
CA TYR A 190 -10.74 -1.78 -1.52
C TYR A 190 -10.67 -1.91 -0.01
N PHE A 191 -10.16 -3.03 0.52
CA PHE A 191 -10.18 -3.29 1.96
C PHE A 191 -8.78 -3.22 2.55
N SER A 192 -8.55 -2.22 3.40
CA SER A 192 -7.28 -1.93 4.06
C SER A 192 -7.36 -2.22 5.55
N LEU A 193 -6.63 -3.25 5.99
CA LEU A 193 -6.58 -3.66 7.38
C LEU A 193 -5.64 -2.73 8.16
N CYS A 194 -6.10 -2.23 9.29
CA CYS A 194 -5.36 -1.30 10.14
C CYS A 194 -5.31 -1.87 11.57
N GLU A 195 -4.59 -2.98 11.74
CA GLU A 195 -4.56 -3.70 13.02
C GLU A 195 -3.28 -3.51 13.84
N GLY A 196 -2.35 -2.71 13.32
CA GLY A 196 -1.13 -2.31 14.02
C GLY A 196 0.02 -3.32 13.93
N GLY A 197 -0.08 -4.32 13.05
CA GLY A 197 0.84 -5.45 12.97
C GLY A 197 0.55 -6.58 13.97
N ASP A 198 -0.56 -6.51 14.73
CA ASP A 198 -0.97 -7.52 15.68
C ASP A 198 -1.21 -8.89 15.00
N MET A 199 -0.64 -9.92 15.61
CA MET A 199 -0.61 -11.27 15.06
C MET A 199 -0.06 -11.37 13.61
N HIS A 200 0.83 -10.47 13.19
CA HIS A 200 1.58 -10.55 11.92
C HIS A 200 0.68 -10.68 10.66
N PRO A 201 -0.05 -9.63 10.26
CA PRO A 201 -1.02 -9.69 9.16
C PRO A 201 -0.43 -10.07 7.81
N ALA A 202 0.86 -9.91 7.58
CA ALA A 202 1.50 -10.45 6.38
C ALA A 202 1.29 -11.96 6.18
N LEU A 203 1.08 -12.71 7.25
CA LEU A 203 0.89 -14.17 7.21
C LEU A 203 -0.55 -14.58 6.80
N TRP A 204 -1.53 -13.70 6.96
CA TRP A 204 -2.96 -14.04 6.80
C TRP A 204 -3.79 -13.00 6.05
N GLY A 205 -3.41 -11.73 6.11
CA GLY A 205 -4.12 -10.56 5.55
C GLY A 205 -4.36 -10.66 4.05
N TYR A 206 -3.48 -11.33 3.31
CA TYR A 206 -3.68 -11.55 1.86
C TYR A 206 -4.96 -12.30 1.52
N GLN A 207 -5.48 -13.10 2.46
CA GLN A 207 -6.74 -13.83 2.27
C GLN A 207 -7.95 -12.93 2.48
N VAL A 208 -7.75 -11.80 3.16
CA VAL A 208 -8.79 -11.07 3.88
C VAL A 208 -8.95 -9.66 3.31
N GLY A 209 -7.86 -9.00 2.93
CA GLY A 209 -7.78 -7.61 2.49
C GLY A 209 -6.86 -7.39 1.30
N ASN A 210 -6.92 -6.16 0.76
CA ASN A 210 -6.05 -5.71 -0.31
C ASN A 210 -4.73 -5.09 0.19
N SER A 211 -4.72 -4.59 1.43
CA SER A 211 -3.50 -4.24 2.16
C SER A 211 -3.69 -4.41 3.66
N TRP A 212 -2.57 -4.47 4.39
CA TRP A 212 -2.57 -4.59 5.85
C TRP A 212 -1.42 -3.84 6.48
N ARG A 213 -1.74 -3.04 7.50
CA ARG A 213 -0.75 -2.32 8.32
C ARG A 213 0.20 -3.32 8.99
N THR A 214 1.50 -3.20 8.78
CA THR A 214 2.51 -4.08 9.39
C THR A 214 3.08 -3.53 10.69
N THR A 215 2.77 -2.28 11.01
CA THR A 215 3.30 -1.54 12.16
C THR A 215 2.20 -0.73 12.86
N ASP A 216 2.51 -0.26 14.07
CA ASP A 216 1.85 0.90 14.69
C ASP A 216 2.07 2.18 13.85
N ASP A 217 1.44 3.27 14.27
CA ASP A 217 1.37 4.49 13.47
C ASP A 217 2.74 5.14 13.26
N ILE A 218 2.95 5.64 12.04
CA ILE A 218 4.07 6.52 11.73
C ILE A 218 3.89 7.87 12.44
N ARG A 219 5.01 8.58 12.60
CA ARG A 219 5.05 9.96 13.06
C ARG A 219 6.01 10.71 12.16
N ASP A 220 5.76 11.99 11.96
CA ASP A 220 6.59 12.88 11.15
C ASP A 220 7.95 13.20 11.79
N ARG A 221 8.82 12.18 11.84
CA ARG A 221 10.21 12.24 12.31
C ARG A 221 11.01 11.06 11.78
N TRP A 222 12.30 11.29 11.54
CA TRP A 222 13.22 10.32 10.93
C TRP A 222 13.21 8.93 11.58
N GLU A 223 13.31 8.86 12.91
CA GLU A 223 13.41 7.59 13.63
C GLU A 223 12.14 6.75 13.48
N SER A 224 10.99 7.41 13.44
CA SER A 224 9.71 6.73 13.25
C SER A 224 9.63 6.13 11.85
N MET A 225 9.94 6.93 10.83
CA MET A 225 9.93 6.51 9.43
C MET A 225 10.87 5.33 9.17
N ILE A 226 12.13 5.42 9.61
CA ILE A 226 13.10 4.32 9.47
C ILE A 226 12.63 3.07 10.21
N SER A 227 12.09 3.21 11.43
CA SER A 227 11.57 2.06 12.18
C SER A 227 10.40 1.37 11.48
N LYS A 228 9.48 2.11 10.84
CA LYS A 228 8.39 1.49 10.07
C LYS A 228 8.92 0.73 8.86
N ALA A 229 9.86 1.34 8.12
CA ALA A 229 10.51 0.68 6.99
C ALA A 229 11.21 -0.62 7.41
N ASP A 230 11.95 -0.60 8.53
CA ASP A 230 12.68 -1.77 9.05
C ASP A 230 11.75 -2.91 9.48
N ILE A 231 10.63 -2.62 10.15
CA ILE A 231 9.66 -3.64 10.56
C ILE A 231 8.93 -4.22 9.34
N ASN A 232 8.55 -3.36 8.39
CA ASN A 232 7.81 -3.76 7.20
C ASN A 232 8.62 -4.64 6.24
N GLU A 233 9.94 -4.40 6.15
CA GLU A 233 10.83 -5.10 5.24
C GLU A 233 10.89 -6.62 5.49
N VAL A 234 10.77 -7.03 6.76
CA VAL A 234 10.78 -8.45 7.16
C VAL A 234 9.66 -9.24 6.46
N TYR A 235 8.59 -8.57 6.06
CA TYR A 235 7.43 -9.17 5.40
C TYR A 235 7.46 -9.10 3.87
N ALA A 236 8.57 -8.68 3.25
CA ALA A 236 8.65 -8.44 1.80
C ALA A 236 8.17 -9.62 0.94
N ASN A 237 8.43 -10.85 1.37
CA ASN A 237 8.06 -12.06 0.61
C ASN A 237 6.53 -12.34 0.59
N TYR A 238 5.72 -11.61 1.36
CA TYR A 238 4.27 -11.82 1.45
C TYR A 238 3.47 -10.83 0.59
N ALA A 239 4.03 -9.65 0.28
CA ALA A 239 3.39 -8.70 -0.61
C ALA A 239 3.34 -9.22 -2.05
N ARG A 240 2.23 -8.97 -2.75
CA ARG A 240 1.98 -9.41 -4.12
C ARG A 240 0.80 -8.67 -4.73
N PRO A 241 0.60 -8.71 -6.05
CA PRO A 241 -0.62 -8.20 -6.68
C PRO A 241 -1.89 -8.68 -5.96
N GLY A 242 -2.72 -7.72 -5.56
CA GLY A 242 -3.94 -7.91 -4.79
C GLY A 242 -3.78 -7.84 -3.27
N GLY A 243 -2.56 -7.83 -2.72
CA GLY A 243 -2.29 -7.86 -1.27
C GLY A 243 -0.94 -7.23 -0.88
N TRP A 244 -0.96 -6.07 -0.25
CA TRP A 244 0.24 -5.27 0.02
C TRP A 244 0.52 -5.06 1.52
N ASN A 245 1.79 -5.13 1.91
CA ASN A 245 2.21 -4.68 3.23
C ASN A 245 2.12 -3.15 3.30
N ASP A 246 1.55 -2.63 4.37
CA ASP A 246 1.34 -1.20 4.59
C ASP A 246 2.17 -0.70 5.79
N PRO A 247 3.32 -0.04 5.56
CA PRO A 247 4.11 0.62 6.60
C PRO A 247 3.53 1.96 7.09
N ASP A 248 2.25 2.25 6.78
CA ASP A 248 1.48 3.46 7.11
C ASP A 248 1.62 4.60 6.09
N MET A 249 0.87 5.68 6.29
CA MET A 249 0.76 6.83 5.38
C MET A 249 2.07 7.62 5.21
N LEU A 250 2.17 8.35 4.10
CA LEU A 250 3.30 9.25 3.83
C LEU A 250 3.23 10.52 4.68
N GLU A 251 4.35 10.88 5.30
CA GLU A 251 4.50 12.12 6.10
C GLU A 251 5.09 13.27 5.29
N VAL A 252 5.36 13.04 4.00
CA VAL A 252 5.98 14.00 3.09
C VAL A 252 5.20 15.32 3.09
N GLY A 253 5.84 16.37 3.59
CA GLY A 253 5.29 17.72 3.62
C GLY A 253 4.61 18.15 4.93
N ASN A 254 4.66 17.34 6.00
CA ASN A 254 4.09 17.70 7.30
C ASN A 254 5.01 18.56 8.19
N GLY A 255 6.30 18.68 7.83
CA GLY A 255 7.25 19.67 8.37
C GLY A 255 8.20 19.16 9.47
N GLY A 256 8.05 17.93 9.92
CA GLY A 256 8.87 17.30 10.97
C GLY A 256 10.15 16.61 10.45
N MET A 257 10.32 16.49 9.14
CA MET A 257 11.52 15.97 8.49
C MET A 257 12.06 16.95 7.42
N THR A 258 13.35 16.83 7.12
CA THR A 258 14.01 17.59 6.06
C THR A 258 13.62 17.07 4.66
N LYS A 259 13.88 17.85 3.60
CA LYS A 259 13.67 17.41 2.21
C LYS A 259 14.35 16.06 1.92
N ASN A 260 15.61 15.90 2.33
CA ASN A 260 16.36 14.66 2.09
C ASN A 260 15.74 13.47 2.82
N GLU A 261 15.26 13.66 4.04
CA GLU A 261 14.58 12.62 4.81
C GLU A 261 13.24 12.24 4.17
N TYR A 262 12.49 13.19 3.62
CA TYR A 262 11.28 12.90 2.85
C TYR A 262 11.56 12.21 1.52
N VAL A 263 12.68 12.51 0.85
CA VAL A 263 13.16 11.78 -0.33
C VAL A 263 13.47 10.32 0.04
N VAL A 264 14.11 10.08 1.19
CA VAL A 264 14.32 8.72 1.73
C VAL A 264 12.99 8.04 2.00
N HIS A 265 12.08 8.70 2.73
CA HIS A 265 10.74 8.19 3.05
C HIS A 265 10.01 7.70 1.80
N PHE A 266 9.85 8.59 0.82
CA PHE A 266 9.14 8.27 -0.42
C PHE A 266 9.82 7.14 -1.21
N SER A 267 11.16 7.12 -1.26
CA SER A 267 11.92 6.06 -1.94
C SER A 267 11.75 4.70 -1.27
N LEU A 268 11.77 4.63 0.06
CA LEU A 268 11.61 3.39 0.81
C LEU A 268 10.19 2.84 0.70
N TRP A 269 9.16 3.70 0.73
CA TRP A 269 7.78 3.29 0.49
C TRP A 269 7.59 2.79 -0.95
N ALA A 270 8.16 3.49 -1.92
CA ALA A 270 8.06 3.12 -3.32
C ALA A 270 8.73 1.78 -3.62
N ILE A 271 9.99 1.58 -3.20
CA ILE A 271 10.69 0.31 -3.42
C ILE A 271 10.02 -0.85 -2.67
N SER A 272 9.39 -0.56 -1.52
CA SER A 272 8.69 -1.55 -0.70
C SER A 272 7.30 -1.94 -1.20
N LYS A 273 6.81 -1.35 -2.30
CA LYS A 273 5.44 -1.57 -2.81
C LYS A 273 4.39 -1.26 -1.74
N ALA A 274 4.68 -0.29 -0.89
CA ALA A 274 3.73 0.22 0.09
C ALA A 274 2.62 1.00 -0.61
N PRO A 275 1.40 1.08 -0.03
CA PRO A 275 0.45 2.13 -0.35
C PRO A 275 1.13 3.51 -0.35
N LEU A 276 0.92 4.30 -1.42
CA LEU A 276 1.37 5.69 -1.47
C LEU A 276 0.19 6.61 -1.15
N ILE A 277 -0.16 6.66 0.13
CA ILE A 277 -1.25 7.47 0.65
C ILE A 277 -0.66 8.75 1.26
N ILE A 278 -0.88 9.89 0.61
CA ILE A 278 -0.40 11.20 1.04
C ILE A 278 -1.09 11.59 2.36
N GLY A 279 -0.30 12.00 3.35
CA GLY A 279 -0.79 12.44 4.66
C GLY A 279 -0.67 13.94 4.93
N CYS A 280 -0.26 14.77 3.96
CA CYS A 280 -0.14 16.23 4.12
C CYS A 280 -1.33 16.99 3.50
N ASP A 281 -1.39 18.31 3.73
CA ASP A 281 -2.37 19.18 3.08
C ASP A 281 -1.99 19.48 1.63
N VAL A 282 -2.54 18.71 0.69
CA VAL A 282 -2.29 18.87 -0.75
C VAL A 282 -2.80 20.18 -1.34
N ARG A 283 -3.63 20.94 -0.61
CA ARG A 283 -4.10 22.27 -1.03
C ARG A 283 -3.02 23.33 -0.89
N ASN A 284 -1.99 23.07 -0.08
CA ASN A 284 -0.93 24.02 0.24
C ASN A 284 0.45 23.34 0.34
N MET A 285 0.84 22.63 -0.71
CA MET A 285 2.17 22.01 -0.80
C MET A 285 3.25 23.04 -1.13
N THR A 286 4.44 22.89 -0.54
CA THR A 286 5.65 23.54 -1.06
C THR A 286 6.07 22.89 -2.38
N GLU A 287 6.91 23.57 -3.17
CA GLU A 287 7.49 22.99 -4.38
C GLU A 287 8.32 21.74 -4.07
N ASP A 288 9.04 21.71 -2.94
CA ASP A 288 9.79 20.52 -2.51
C ASP A 288 8.86 19.31 -2.26
N THR A 289 7.74 19.53 -1.55
CA THR A 289 6.74 18.47 -1.31
C THR A 289 6.15 17.98 -2.62
N LYS A 290 5.81 18.91 -3.53
CA LYS A 290 5.24 18.56 -4.83
C LYS A 290 6.25 17.81 -5.70
N GLU A 291 7.51 18.20 -5.71
CA GLU A 291 8.60 17.53 -6.43
C GLU A 291 8.73 16.06 -5.97
N ILE A 292 8.71 15.82 -4.66
CA ILE A 292 8.81 14.48 -4.09
C ILE A 292 7.59 13.63 -4.47
N LEU A 293 6.38 14.12 -4.19
CA LEU A 293 5.15 13.37 -4.42
C LEU A 293 4.83 13.18 -5.90
N SER A 294 5.36 14.02 -6.78
CA SER A 294 5.09 13.99 -8.22
C SER A 294 6.17 13.28 -9.05
N ASN A 295 7.17 12.65 -8.43
CA ASN A 295 8.21 11.95 -9.15
C ASN A 295 7.67 10.66 -9.81
N ALA A 296 7.32 10.77 -11.10
CA ALA A 296 6.73 9.68 -11.87
C ALA A 296 7.64 8.45 -12.02
N GLU A 297 8.97 8.61 -11.97
CA GLU A 297 9.90 7.49 -12.08
C GLU A 297 9.97 6.66 -10.80
N VAL A 298 9.92 7.32 -9.63
CA VAL A 298 9.84 6.64 -8.34
C VAL A 298 8.47 5.98 -8.17
N ILE A 299 7.39 6.65 -8.59
CA ILE A 299 6.03 6.06 -8.63
C ILE A 299 6.01 4.83 -9.53
N ALA A 300 6.66 4.85 -10.70
CA ALA A 300 6.72 3.70 -11.60
C ALA A 300 7.39 2.47 -10.95
N VAL A 301 8.35 2.67 -10.04
CA VAL A 301 8.93 1.57 -9.25
C VAL A 301 7.92 0.99 -8.26
N ASN A 302 7.08 1.81 -7.64
CA ASN A 302 6.01 1.35 -6.76
C ASN A 302 4.91 0.59 -7.53
N GLN A 303 4.57 1.10 -8.72
CA GLN A 303 3.49 0.62 -9.57
C GLN A 303 3.94 -0.43 -10.61
N ASP A 304 5.17 -0.95 -10.50
CA ASP A 304 5.68 -1.95 -11.43
C ASP A 304 4.82 -3.22 -11.42
N PRO A 305 4.40 -3.74 -12.59
CA PRO A 305 3.44 -4.84 -12.68
C PRO A 305 4.01 -6.19 -12.20
N LEU A 306 5.33 -6.33 -12.02
CA LEU A 306 5.90 -7.52 -11.39
C LEU A 306 5.48 -7.60 -9.92
N GLY A 307 5.23 -6.44 -9.28
CA GLY A 307 4.61 -6.39 -7.96
C GLY A 307 5.43 -7.02 -6.84
N ILE A 308 6.76 -7.10 -6.98
CA ILE A 308 7.65 -7.66 -5.97
C ILE A 308 8.14 -6.54 -5.06
N GLN A 309 7.82 -6.62 -3.77
CA GLN A 309 8.35 -5.73 -2.76
C GLN A 309 9.89 -5.86 -2.70
N GLY A 310 10.58 -4.75 -2.92
CA GLY A 310 12.01 -4.67 -2.68
C GLY A 310 12.33 -4.69 -1.19
N LYS A 311 13.53 -5.13 -0.86
CA LYS A 311 13.93 -5.42 0.51
C LYS A 311 15.38 -5.02 0.77
N LYS A 312 15.80 -5.06 2.03
CA LYS A 312 17.15 -4.71 2.42
C LYS A 312 18.09 -5.86 2.07
N VAL A 313 19.16 -5.55 1.35
CA VAL A 313 20.20 -6.53 0.97
C VAL A 313 21.54 -6.25 1.65
N ARG A 314 21.75 -5.03 2.14
CA ARG A 314 22.80 -4.70 3.11
C ARG A 314 22.25 -3.84 4.23
N ASN A 315 22.58 -4.21 5.47
CA ASN A 315 22.11 -3.56 6.69
C ASN A 315 23.23 -2.76 7.38
N GLY A 316 22.85 -1.89 8.31
CA GLY A 316 23.74 -1.01 9.06
C GLY A 316 23.32 0.45 8.94
N ASN A 317 24.25 1.38 9.12
CA ASN A 317 23.98 2.80 8.89
C ASN A 317 24.11 3.21 7.42
N LEU A 318 24.75 2.37 6.60
CA LEU A 318 24.82 2.51 5.15
C LEU A 318 24.12 1.28 4.59
N GLU A 319 22.94 1.50 4.04
CA GLU A 319 22.06 0.41 3.60
C GLU A 319 21.96 0.36 2.08
N VAL A 320 21.69 -0.84 1.59
CA VAL A 320 21.31 -1.08 0.20
C VAL A 320 19.99 -1.83 0.23
N TRP A 321 19.01 -1.29 -0.49
CA TRP A 321 17.73 -1.95 -0.75
C TRP A 321 17.63 -2.27 -2.23
N ALA A 322 17.07 -3.41 -2.57
CA ALA A 322 16.87 -3.79 -3.96
C ALA A 322 15.61 -4.61 -4.16
N GLY A 323 15.04 -4.52 -5.36
CA GLY A 323 13.91 -5.34 -5.79
C GLY A 323 13.90 -5.49 -7.31
N PRO A 324 13.59 -6.69 -7.83
CA PRO A 324 13.42 -6.87 -9.26
C PRO A 324 12.21 -6.08 -9.77
N LEU A 325 12.30 -5.62 -11.01
CA LEU A 325 11.22 -4.98 -11.75
C LEU A 325 10.93 -5.77 -13.03
N SER A 326 9.82 -5.44 -13.67
CA SER A 326 9.51 -5.92 -15.01
C SER A 326 10.64 -5.62 -16.01
N GLY A 327 10.74 -6.44 -17.07
CA GLY A 327 11.77 -6.28 -18.10
C GLY A 327 13.21 -6.52 -17.61
N TYR A 328 13.40 -7.37 -16.60
CA TYR A 328 14.69 -7.76 -16.02
C TYR A 328 15.50 -6.59 -15.41
N SER A 329 14.85 -5.46 -15.13
CA SER A 329 15.50 -4.34 -14.46
C SER A 329 15.50 -4.53 -12.94
N VAL A 330 16.34 -3.79 -12.23
CA VAL A 330 16.43 -3.84 -10.76
C VAL A 330 16.34 -2.43 -10.20
N ALA A 331 15.40 -2.21 -9.28
CA ALA A 331 15.38 -1.00 -8.45
C ALA A 331 16.41 -1.12 -7.34
N VAL A 332 17.17 -0.06 -7.09
CA VAL A 332 18.17 0.00 -6.00
C VAL A 332 18.02 1.32 -5.25
N VAL A 333 17.97 1.27 -3.92
CA VAL A 333 18.12 2.45 -3.06
C VAL A 333 19.42 2.31 -2.27
N LEU A 334 20.30 3.29 -2.41
CA LEU A 334 21.47 3.47 -1.56
C LEU A 334 21.13 4.48 -0.48
N LEU A 335 21.26 4.11 0.79
CA LEU A 335 20.80 4.93 1.91
C LEU A 335 21.94 5.21 2.90
N ASN A 336 22.12 6.48 3.26
CA ASN A 336 22.97 6.90 4.37
C ASN A 336 22.12 7.35 5.56
N LYS A 337 22.11 6.54 6.63
CA LYS A 337 21.41 6.83 7.89
C LYS A 337 22.25 7.58 8.92
N TYR A 338 23.51 7.91 8.64
CA TYR A 338 24.25 8.79 9.53
C TYR A 338 23.65 10.20 9.51
N SER A 339 23.51 10.81 10.68
CA SER A 339 23.02 12.19 10.84
C SER A 339 24.09 13.27 10.66
N TYR A 340 25.37 12.88 10.68
CA TYR A 340 26.48 13.84 10.79
C TYR A 340 27.59 13.66 9.76
N ARG A 341 27.60 12.56 8.99
CA ARG A 341 28.68 12.30 8.03
C ARG A 341 28.19 11.88 6.65
N ARG A 342 28.84 12.44 5.66
CA ARG A 342 28.82 12.00 4.27
C ARG A 342 29.54 10.65 4.15
N ALA A 343 29.01 9.71 3.37
CA ALA A 343 29.61 8.38 3.23
C ALA A 343 29.36 7.75 1.85
N PRO A 344 30.33 6.97 1.32
CA PRO A 344 30.11 6.15 0.13
C PRO A 344 29.26 4.93 0.48
N VAL A 345 28.25 4.66 -0.35
CA VAL A 345 27.42 3.46 -0.27
C VAL A 345 27.53 2.72 -1.60
N THR A 346 27.73 1.40 -1.55
CA THR A 346 27.97 0.57 -2.73
C THR A 346 26.95 -0.56 -2.78
N ALA A 347 26.21 -0.66 -3.89
CA ALA A 347 25.49 -1.87 -4.25
C ALA A 347 26.43 -2.80 -5.04
N LEU A 348 26.59 -4.05 -4.58
CA LEU A 348 27.29 -5.09 -5.32
C LEU A 348 26.25 -5.98 -6.02
N TRP A 349 26.56 -6.44 -7.23
CA TRP A 349 25.60 -7.17 -8.07
C TRP A 349 25.13 -8.47 -7.40
N GLU A 350 26.05 -9.12 -6.69
CA GLU A 350 25.79 -10.32 -5.89
C GLU A 350 24.72 -10.12 -4.79
N ASP A 351 24.56 -8.90 -4.27
CA ASP A 351 23.54 -8.61 -3.24
C ASP A 351 22.17 -8.33 -3.87
N ILE A 352 22.16 -7.73 -5.07
CA ILE A 352 20.95 -7.20 -5.71
C ILE A 352 20.34 -8.14 -6.75
N GLY A 353 20.85 -9.38 -6.83
CA GLY A 353 20.31 -10.42 -7.71
C GLY A 353 20.72 -10.29 -9.17
N LEU A 354 21.87 -9.67 -9.46
CA LEU A 354 22.47 -9.61 -10.79
C LEU A 354 23.72 -10.50 -10.86
N ASP A 355 23.98 -11.10 -12.02
CA ASP A 355 25.27 -11.78 -12.26
C ASP A 355 26.40 -10.73 -12.25
N PRO A 356 27.53 -10.94 -11.55
CA PRO A 356 28.61 -9.96 -11.43
C PRO A 356 29.20 -9.45 -12.76
N SER A 357 29.06 -10.22 -13.85
CA SER A 357 29.49 -9.83 -15.20
C SER A 357 28.46 -9.00 -15.97
N THR A 358 27.24 -8.86 -15.45
CA THR A 358 26.15 -8.11 -16.10
C THR A 358 26.52 -6.64 -16.23
N VAL A 359 26.53 -6.16 -17.47
CA VAL A 359 26.65 -4.74 -17.79
C VAL A 359 25.27 -4.11 -17.67
N VAL A 360 25.15 -3.00 -16.94
CA VAL A 360 23.88 -2.26 -16.79
C VAL A 360 24.06 -0.78 -17.14
N GLN A 361 22.98 -0.18 -17.62
CA GLN A 361 22.80 1.26 -17.62
C GLN A 361 22.01 1.66 -16.36
N ALA A 362 22.52 2.65 -15.62
CA ALA A 362 21.87 3.14 -14.40
C ALA A 362 21.13 4.44 -14.67
N ARG A 363 19.85 4.50 -14.28
CA ARG A 363 19.01 5.69 -14.28
C ARG A 363 18.86 6.21 -12.85
N ASP A 364 19.32 7.41 -12.55
CA ASP A 364 19.06 8.11 -11.29
C ASP A 364 17.66 8.73 -11.34
N LEU A 365 16.76 8.25 -10.47
CA LEU A 365 15.34 8.60 -10.51
C LEU A 365 15.07 9.98 -9.92
N TRP A 366 15.94 10.48 -9.04
CA TRP A 366 15.79 11.78 -8.38
C TRP A 366 16.47 12.90 -9.17
N GLU A 367 17.57 12.61 -9.87
CA GLU A 367 18.17 13.57 -10.80
C GLU A 367 17.52 13.57 -12.18
N HIS A 368 16.60 12.64 -12.43
CA HIS A 368 16.07 12.38 -13.76
C HIS A 368 17.19 12.28 -14.81
N LYS A 369 18.27 11.58 -14.46
CA LYS A 369 19.46 11.44 -15.31
C LYS A 369 19.89 9.99 -15.51
N THR A 370 20.10 9.61 -16.77
CA THR A 370 20.78 8.35 -17.10
C THR A 370 22.28 8.60 -16.99
N LEU A 371 22.96 7.78 -16.20
CA LEU A 371 24.39 7.94 -16.00
C LEU A 371 25.13 7.54 -17.29
N GLU A 372 26.11 8.36 -17.68
CA GLU A 372 26.81 8.22 -18.97
C GLU A 372 27.64 6.95 -19.04
N ARG A 373 28.20 6.52 -17.90
CA ARG A 373 28.94 5.26 -17.81
C ARG A 373 27.99 4.07 -17.63
N GLN A 374 28.36 2.96 -18.25
CA GLN A 374 27.82 1.65 -17.88
C GLN A 374 28.53 1.11 -16.64
N PHE A 375 27.85 0.23 -15.91
CA PHE A 375 28.33 -0.33 -14.65
C PHE A 375 28.37 -1.86 -14.74
N VAL A 376 29.38 -2.45 -14.09
CA VAL A 376 29.58 -3.90 -14.00
C VAL A 376 30.01 -4.23 -12.58
N GLY A 377 29.42 -5.27 -12.00
CA GLY A 377 29.73 -5.79 -10.66
C GLY A 377 29.32 -4.90 -9.48
N SER A 378 29.30 -3.57 -9.63
CA SER A 378 28.93 -2.66 -8.56
C SER A 378 28.54 -1.24 -9.02
N LEU A 379 27.83 -0.51 -8.14
CA LEU A 379 27.59 0.92 -8.25
C LEU A 379 27.76 1.57 -6.88
N THR A 380 28.61 2.59 -6.82
CA THR A 380 28.87 3.40 -5.60
C THR A 380 28.40 4.83 -5.80
N ALA A 381 27.74 5.39 -4.79
CA ALA A 381 27.43 6.81 -4.69
C ALA A 381 27.82 7.35 -3.30
N THR A 382 28.31 8.59 -3.25
CA THR A 382 28.65 9.26 -1.99
C THR A 382 27.48 10.15 -1.57
N LEU A 383 26.89 9.83 -0.42
CA LEU A 383 25.62 10.38 0.05
C LEU A 383 25.82 11.30 1.26
N GLU A 384 25.09 12.42 1.28
CA GLU A 384 25.00 13.30 2.45
C GLU A 384 24.29 12.59 3.63
N PRO A 385 24.40 13.13 4.86
CA PRO A 385 23.62 12.64 5.99
C PRO A 385 22.12 12.56 5.69
N HIS A 386 21.46 11.51 6.17
CA HIS A 386 20.02 11.26 6.01
C HIS A 386 19.52 11.45 4.58
N SER A 387 20.27 10.93 3.60
CA SER A 387 19.92 11.01 2.19
C SER A 387 20.01 9.66 1.51
N CYS A 388 19.35 9.54 0.36
CA CYS A 388 19.46 8.37 -0.49
C CYS A 388 19.70 8.75 -1.95
N LYS A 389 20.08 7.74 -2.71
CA LYS A 389 19.95 7.71 -4.16
C LYS A 389 19.10 6.53 -4.55
N MET A 390 18.23 6.72 -5.52
CA MET A 390 17.39 5.66 -6.07
C MET A 390 17.71 5.50 -7.55
N TYR A 391 17.98 4.26 -7.94
CA TYR A 391 18.32 3.90 -9.31
C TYR A 391 17.40 2.82 -9.85
N VAL A 392 17.18 2.85 -11.16
CA VAL A 392 16.80 1.66 -11.92
C VAL A 392 18.00 1.23 -12.75
N LEU A 393 18.41 -0.02 -12.55
CA LEU A 393 19.49 -0.66 -13.30
C LEU A 393 18.87 -1.53 -14.40
N LYS A 394 19.18 -1.20 -15.65
CA LYS A 394 18.71 -1.94 -16.82
C LYS A 394 19.87 -2.71 -17.43
N PRO A 395 19.83 -4.06 -17.48
CA PRO A 395 20.83 -4.85 -18.20
C PRO A 395 20.96 -4.39 -19.66
N VAL A 396 22.20 -4.24 -20.10
CA VAL A 396 22.56 -3.99 -21.50
C VAL A 396 22.81 -5.36 -22.12
N ALA A 397 22.15 -5.63 -23.25
CA ALA A 397 22.30 -6.88 -24.00
C ALA A 397 23.69 -6.98 -24.64
#